data_AF-A0A956Z4K6-F1
#
_entry.id   AF-A0A956Z4K6-F1
#
_cell.length_a   1.000
_cell.length_b   1.000
_cell.length_c   1.000
_cell.angle_alpha   90.00
_cell.angle_beta   90.00
_cell.angle_gamma   90.00
#
_symmetry.space_group_name_H-M   'P 1'
#
loop_
_entity.id
_entity.type
_entity.pdbx_description
1 polymer ?
#
loop_
_entity_poly.entity_id
_entity_poly.type
_entity_poly.pdbx_seq_one_letter_code
_entity_poly.pdbx_strand_id
1 'polypeptide(L)' 'VIDPRNSSRWIEIRGHVAAITTEGAEAHADKLTRLYTGKAHFYGDVYTPERRAQETRVIVRIEPVKIALDAVFK' A
#
# COMPACT_ATOMS: atom_id res chain seq x y z
N VAL A 1 -9.73 -2.14 5.46
CA VAL A 1 -9.94 -2.78 4.15
C VAL A 1 -11.28 -3.50 4.19
N ILE A 2 -12.14 -3.26 3.19
CA ILE A 2 -13.45 -3.91 3.06
C ILE A 2 -13.38 -4.83 1.84
N ASP A 3 -13.93 -6.04 1.95
CA ASP A 3 -14.04 -6.94 0.81
C ASP A 3 -15.02 -6.38 -0.24
N PRO A 4 -14.61 -6.19 -1.50
CA PRO A 4 -15.46 -5.66 -2.55
C PRO A 4 -16.68 -6.54 -2.86
N ARG A 5 -16.69 -7.83 -2.48
CA ARG A 5 -17.81 -8.76 -2.73
C ARG A 5 -18.73 -8.95 -1.53
N ASN A 6 -18.32 -8.56 -0.33
CA ASN A 6 -19.09 -8.70 0.89
C ASN A 6 -18.69 -7.62 1.90
N SER A 7 -19.51 -6.57 2.02
CA SER A 7 -19.24 -5.42 2.89
C SER A 7 -19.18 -5.77 4.39
N SER A 8 -19.81 -6.88 4.80
CA SER A 8 -19.73 -7.37 6.18
C SER A 8 -18.36 -7.98 6.51
N ARG A 9 -17.54 -8.33 5.50
CA ARG A 9 -16.20 -8.88 5.67
C ARG A 9 -15.16 -7.77 5.57
N TRP A 10 -14.56 -7.40 6.70
CA TRP A 10 -13.62 -6.30 6.76
C TRP A 10 -12.51 -6.53 7.78
N ILE A 11 -11.43 -5.77 7.63
CA ILE A 11 -10.32 -5.69 8.58
C ILE A 11 -9.92 -4.23 8.79
N GLU A 12 -9.81 -3.82 10.05
CA GLU A 12 -9.24 -2.54 10.47
C GLU A 12 -7.93 -2.80 11.20
N ILE A 13 -6.88 -2.10 10.79
CA ILE A 13 -5.57 -2.17 11.44
C ILE A 13 -5.25 -0.76 11.90
N ARG A 14 -5.16 -0.57 13.22
CA ARG A 14 -4.62 0.63 13.84
C ARG A 14 -3.15 0.40 14.11
N GLY A 15 -2.32 1.41 13.88
CA GLY A 15 -0.89 1.34 14.11
C GLY A 15 -0.28 2.72 14.21
N HIS A 16 1.01 2.77 14.55
CA HIS A 16 1.80 3.99 14.47
C HIS A 16 2.87 3.83 13.40
N VAL A 17 3.38 4.94 12.88
CA VAL A 17 4.48 4.93 11.91
C VAL A 17 5.77 4.56 12.65
N ALA A 18 6.31 3.39 12.34
CA ALA A 18 7.56 2.90 12.93
C ALA A 18 8.79 3.38 12.14
N ALA A 19 8.65 3.59 10.83
CA ALA A 19 9.71 4.12 9.99
C ALA A 19 9.19 4.77 8.71
N ILE A 20 9.95 5.73 8.19
CA ILE A 20 9.78 6.31 6.85
C ILE A 20 11.15 6.26 6.18
N THR A 21 11.23 5.73 4.96
CA THR A 21 12.49 5.69 4.19
C THR A 21 12.25 5.98 2.72
N THR A 22 13.23 6.59 2.06
CA THR A 22 13.28 6.74 0.60
C THR A 22 14.02 5.59 -0.07
N GLU A 23 14.80 4.83 0.70
CA GLU A 23 15.62 3.73 0.19
C GLU A 23 14.72 2.62 -0.39
N GLY A 24 14.95 2.28 -1.65
CA GLY A 24 14.18 1.26 -2.36
C GLY A 24 12.72 1.63 -2.65
N ALA A 25 12.30 2.88 -2.41
CA ALA A 25 10.89 3.28 -2.54
C ALA A 25 10.34 3.15 -3.98
N GLU A 26 11.15 3.47 -4.99
CA GLU A 26 10.74 3.27 -6.39
C GLU A 26 10.61 1.78 -6.75
N ALA A 27 11.59 0.96 -6.37
CA ALA A 27 11.53 -0.49 -6.60
C ALA A 27 10.34 -1.14 -5.88
N HIS A 28 9.99 -0.62 -4.70
CA HIS A 28 8.80 -1.03 -3.96
C HIS A 28 7.51 -0.63 -4.70
N ALA A 29 7.45 0.59 -5.27
CA ALA A 29 6.33 1.02 -6.10
C ALA A 29 6.15 0.10 -7.33
N ASP A 30 7.25 -0.22 -8.02
CA ASP A 30 7.24 -1.18 -9.14
C ASP A 30 6.73 -2.56 -8.72
N LYS A 31 7.11 -3.04 -7.53
CA LYS A 31 6.59 -4.31 -6.97
C LYS A 31 5.08 -4.25 -6.75
N LEU A 32 4.55 -3.16 -6.19
CA LEU A 32 3.11 -2.98 -6.00
C LEU A 32 2.37 -2.85 -7.33
N THR A 33 2.93 -2.15 -8.31
CA THR A 33 2.38 -2.03 -9.66
C THR A 33 2.19 -3.39 -10.30
N ARG A 34 3.22 -4.26 -10.26
CA ARG A 34 3.11 -5.64 -10.76
C ARG A 34 2.02 -6.43 -10.04
N LEU A 35 1.98 -6.33 -8.71
CA LEU A 35 1.04 -7.08 -7.88
C LEU A 35 -0.42 -6.70 -8.15
N TYR A 36 -0.72 -5.42 -8.36
CA TYR A 36 -2.10 -4.93 -8.40
C TYR A 36 -2.62 -4.59 -9.79
N THR A 37 -1.75 -4.40 -10.79
CA THR A 37 -2.17 -3.96 -12.13
C THR A 37 -1.68 -4.87 -13.26
N GLY A 38 -0.73 -5.78 -12.98
CA GLY A 38 -0.05 -6.59 -14.00
C GLY A 38 0.98 -5.83 -14.86
N LYS A 39 1.13 -4.52 -14.68
CA LYS A 39 2.13 -3.68 -15.36
C LYS A 39 3.50 -3.78 -14.69
N ALA A 40 4.58 -3.45 -15.40
CA ALA A 40 5.94 -3.67 -14.91
C ALA A 40 6.43 -2.54 -13.99
N HIS A 41 6.17 -1.29 -14.36
CA HIS A 41 6.77 -0.10 -13.76
C HIS A 41 5.71 0.90 -13.29
N PHE A 42 5.94 1.48 -12.11
CA PHE A 42 5.07 2.52 -11.57
C PHE A 42 5.13 3.79 -12.44
N TYR A 43 6.32 4.35 -12.63
CA TYR A 43 6.54 5.46 -13.55
C TYR A 43 6.62 4.92 -14.99
N GLY A 44 5.78 5.43 -15.89
CA GLY A 44 5.63 4.96 -17.27
C GLY A 44 4.31 4.23 -17.51
N ASP A 45 4.00 3.19 -16.72
CA ASP A 45 2.78 2.40 -16.97
C ASP A 45 1.56 2.88 -16.17
N VAL A 46 1.76 3.39 -14.96
CA VAL A 46 0.68 3.83 -14.05
C VAL A 46 0.72 5.34 -13.80
N TYR A 47 1.91 5.89 -13.66
CA TYR A 47 2.15 7.28 -13.32
C TYR A 47 3.09 7.94 -14.33
N THR A 48 2.99 9.25 -14.53
CA THR A 48 3.74 9.91 -15.62
C THR A 48 5.25 9.96 -15.31
N PRO A 49 6.14 9.63 -16.27
CA PRO A 49 7.58 9.56 -16.04
C PRO A 49 8.20 10.86 -15.54
N GLU A 50 7.69 12.01 -15.98
CA GLU A 50 8.23 13.34 -15.69
C GLU A 50 8.14 13.66 -14.19
N ARG A 51 7.20 13.03 -13.49
CA ARG A 51 7.01 13.22 -12.04
C ARG A 51 8.10 12.55 -11.22
N ARG A 52 8.80 11.55 -11.76
CA ARG A 52 9.88 10.86 -11.06
C ARG A 52 10.96 11.81 -10.56
N ALA A 53 11.26 12.87 -11.31
CA ALA A 53 12.25 13.88 -10.93
C ALA A 53 11.70 15.00 -10.04
N GLN A 54 10.38 15.08 -9.86
CA GLN A 54 9.70 16.16 -9.12
C GLN A 54 9.20 15.72 -7.74
N GLU A 55 9.16 14.40 -7.50
CA GLU A 55 8.59 13.82 -6.29
C GLU A 55 9.58 12.89 -5.61
N THR A 56 9.56 12.87 -4.28
CA THR A 56 10.30 11.89 -3.48
C THR A 56 9.35 10.80 -3.01
N ARG A 57 9.53 9.58 -3.51
CA ARG A 57 8.76 8.42 -3.05
C ARG A 57 9.29 7.95 -1.70
N VAL A 58 8.37 7.57 -0.82
CA VAL A 58 8.69 7.02 0.50
C VAL A 58 7.98 5.70 0.73
N ILE A 59 8.62 4.83 1.49
CA ILE A 59 8.00 3.66 2.11
C ILE A 59 7.69 4.05 3.55
N VAL A 60 6.44 3.83 3.96
CA VAL A 60 5.99 4.02 5.33
C VAL A 60 5.75 2.65 5.95
N ARG A 61 6.47 2.33 7.02
CA ARG A 61 6.26 1.11 7.80
C ARG A 61 5.35 1.43 8.98
N ILE A 62 4.22 0.73 9.05
CA ILE A 62 3.24 0.86 10.13
C ILE A 62 3.42 -0.34 11.06
N GLU A 63 3.60 -0.08 12.35
CA GLU A 63 3.56 -1.11 13.40
C GLU A 63 2.13 -1.21 13.97
N PRO A 64 1.46 -2.37 13.81
CA PRO A 64 0.10 -2.55 14.30
C PRO A 64 0.01 -2.48 15.83
N VAL A 65 -0.98 -1.76 16.35
CA VAL A 65 -1.31 -1.67 17.78
C VAL A 65 -2.66 -2.30 18.11
N LYS A 66 -3.58 -2.35 17.15
CA LYS A 66 -4.88 -3.00 17.31
C LYS A 66 -5.40 -3.51 15.97
N ILE A 67 -5.95 -4.72 15.98
CA ILE A 67 -6.63 -5.31 14.83
C ILE A 67 -8.09 -5.50 15.23
N ALA A 68 -9.00 -5.05 14.38
CA ALA A 68 -10.42 -5.36 14.48
C ALA A 68 -10.87 -6.05 13.19
N LEU A 69 -11.70 -7.08 13.37
CA LEU A 69 -12.25 -7.93 12.33
C LEU A 69 -13.77 -7.91 12.49
N ASP A 70 -14.48 -8.32 11.45
CA ASP A 70 -15.91 -8.55 11.46
C ASP A 70 -16.40 -9.26 12.73
N ALA A 71 -17.45 -8.69 13.36
CA ALA A 71 -18.10 -9.26 14.53
C ALA A 71 -19.01 -10.42 14.12
N VAL A 72 -18.44 -11.51 13.63
CA VAL A 72 -19.13 -12.79 13.55
C VAL A 72 -18.46 -13.70 14.59
N PHE A 73 -18.94 -13.61 15.83
CA PHE A 73 -18.82 -14.70 16.78
C PHE A 73 -19.47 -15.93 16.12
N LYS A 74 -18.70 -16.98 15.88
CA LYS A 74 -19.27 -18.32 15.68
C LYS A 74 -19.66 -18.90 17.02
#